data_AF-A0A2W2CCP3-F1
#
_entry.id   AF-A0A2W2CCP3-F1
#
_cell.length_a   1.000
_cell.length_b   1.000
_cell.length_c   1.000
_cell.angle_alpha   90.00
_cell.angle_beta   90.00
_cell.angle_gamma   90.00
#
_symmetry.space_group_name_H-M   'P 1'
#
loop_
_entity.id
_entity.type
_entity.pdbx_description
1 polymer ?
#
loop_
_entity_poly.entity_id
_entity_poly.type
_entity_poly.pdbx_seq_one_letter_code
_entity_poly.pdbx_strand_id
1 'polypeptide(L)'
;MTDAQVSEGTLVLLRHAKAEPPGRDGPDIDRQLTVDGRADARAAGSWLARHGLLPDVVLCSAAVRTRQTWHEVQTGLTGSPPEGGPAGPAPVVRYEPQAYEAQPDELLALLRGVDPGAGTILLVAHNPGISFLSHLLDPTGGDPDGLRTCDLVVHRLRGPWLDLGPRTAPISDRHTARG
;
A
#
# COMPACT_ATOMS: atom_id res chain seq x y z
N MET A 1 34.98 -12.24 9.10
CA MET A 1 33.63 -12.71 8.74
C MET A 1 32.71 -11.56 9.05
N THR A 2 32.35 -10.80 8.04
CA THR A 2 31.51 -9.61 8.18
C THR A 2 30.11 -10.09 8.52
N ASP A 3 29.58 -9.61 9.64
CA ASP A 3 28.18 -9.79 10.02
C ASP A 3 27.35 -9.20 8.88
N ALA A 4 26.75 -10.04 8.04
CA ALA A 4 25.89 -9.57 6.98
C ALA A 4 24.66 -8.98 7.67
N GLN A 5 24.56 -7.65 7.75
CA GLN A 5 23.37 -6.98 8.25
C GLN A 5 22.18 -7.53 7.46
N VAL A 6 21.31 -8.27 8.14
CA VAL A 6 20.08 -8.76 7.54
C VAL A 6 19.26 -7.53 7.17
N SER A 7 19.02 -7.31 5.88
CA SER A 7 18.17 -6.21 5.43
C SER A 7 16.74 -6.47 5.92
N GLU A 8 16.12 -5.48 6.53
CA GLU A 8 14.70 -5.53 6.89
C GLU A 8 13.91 -4.67 5.90
N GLY A 9 12.87 -5.26 5.31
CA GLY A 9 11.96 -4.62 4.37
C GLY A 9 10.60 -4.37 5.01
N THR A 10 10.00 -3.21 4.72
CA THR A 10 8.67 -2.84 5.18
C THR A 10 7.69 -2.76 4.02
N LEU A 11 6.70 -3.64 4.00
CA LEU A 11 5.65 -3.62 2.98
C LEU A 11 4.38 -3.07 3.59
N VAL A 12 3.91 -1.95 3.05
CA VAL A 12 2.60 -1.38 3.37
C VAL A 12 1.63 -1.76 2.25
N LEU A 13 0.62 -2.55 2.59
CA LEU A 13 -0.50 -2.83 1.72
C LEU A 13 -1.60 -1.82 2.01
N LEU A 14 -2.07 -1.07 1.01
CA LEU A 14 -3.18 -0.12 1.12
C LEU A 14 -4.25 -0.47 0.11
N ARG A 15 -5.44 -0.87 0.57
CA ARG A 15 -6.60 -0.93 -0.33
C ARG A 15 -7.01 0.49 -0.68
N HIS A 16 -7.31 0.73 -1.96
CA HIS A 16 -7.81 2.03 -2.41
C HIS A 16 -8.95 2.58 -1.53
N ALA A 17 -9.02 3.90 -1.43
CA ALA A 17 -10.06 4.56 -0.64
C ALA A 17 -11.44 4.50 -1.34
N LYS A 18 -12.48 4.94 -0.64
CA LYS A 18 -13.86 4.82 -1.11
C LYS A 18 -14.08 5.54 -2.45
N ALA A 19 -14.45 4.78 -3.47
CA ALA A 19 -14.75 5.27 -4.81
C ALA A 19 -16.26 5.44 -5.01
N GLU A 20 -16.63 6.34 -5.92
CA GLU A 20 -18.00 6.50 -6.42
C GLU A 20 -18.56 5.14 -6.85
N PRO A 21 -19.86 4.88 -6.68
CA PRO A 21 -20.45 3.65 -7.17
C PRO A 21 -20.23 3.51 -8.68
N PRO A 22 -20.25 2.28 -9.23
CA PRO A 22 -20.19 2.08 -10.67
C PRO A 22 -21.29 2.92 -11.34
N GLY A 23 -20.90 3.83 -12.23
CA GLY A 23 -21.83 4.58 -13.05
C GLY A 23 -22.51 3.66 -14.07
N ARG A 24 -23.68 4.06 -14.60
CA ARG A 24 -24.38 3.29 -15.63
C ARG A 24 -23.61 3.19 -16.95
N ASP A 25 -22.80 4.20 -17.29
CA ASP A 25 -22.25 4.39 -18.65
C ASP A 25 -20.74 4.66 -18.70
N GLY A 26 -19.95 4.25 -17.70
CA GLY A 26 -18.49 4.47 -17.66
C GLY A 26 -17.70 3.23 -17.26
N PRO A 27 -16.45 3.06 -17.75
CA PRO A 27 -15.62 1.92 -17.40
C PRO A 27 -15.21 1.97 -15.91
N ASP A 28 -15.18 0.82 -15.23
CA ASP A 28 -14.89 0.74 -13.78
C ASP A 28 -13.53 1.37 -13.42
N ILE A 29 -12.54 1.21 -14.30
CA ILE A 29 -11.17 1.72 -14.11
C ILE A 29 -11.13 3.25 -13.95
N ASP A 30 -12.11 3.97 -14.50
CA ASP A 30 -12.21 5.43 -14.45
C ASP A 30 -12.99 5.97 -13.25
N ARG A 31 -13.52 5.08 -12.40
CA ARG A 31 -14.24 5.50 -11.18
C ARG A 31 -13.33 6.33 -10.28
N GLN A 32 -13.87 7.48 -9.88
CA GLN A 32 -13.18 8.43 -9.02
C GLN A 32 -13.42 8.13 -7.54
N LEU A 33 -12.58 8.69 -6.67
CA LEU A 33 -12.82 8.73 -5.24
C LEU A 33 -13.99 9.65 -4.91
N THR A 34 -14.78 9.22 -3.93
CA THR A 34 -15.73 10.07 -3.21
C THR A 34 -14.98 11.16 -2.43
N VAL A 35 -15.70 12.20 -2.00
CA VAL A 35 -15.15 13.24 -1.11
C VAL A 35 -14.59 12.62 0.18
N ASP A 36 -15.37 11.76 0.84
CA ASP A 36 -14.93 11.04 2.05
C ASP A 36 -13.70 10.16 1.76
N GLY A 37 -13.69 9.47 0.62
CA GLY A 37 -12.54 8.64 0.22
C GLY A 37 -11.25 9.44 0.04
N ARG A 38 -11.32 10.71 -0.39
CA ARG A 38 -10.15 11.59 -0.45
C ARG A 38 -9.66 11.98 0.94
N ALA A 39 -10.59 12.29 1.85
CA ALA A 39 -10.26 12.62 3.24
C ALA A 39 -9.62 11.41 3.95
N ASP A 40 -10.20 10.21 3.81
CA ASP A 40 -9.64 8.96 4.35
C ASP A 40 -8.23 8.69 3.83
N ALA A 41 -8.01 8.86 2.52
CA ALA A 41 -6.69 8.65 1.91
C ALA A 41 -5.65 9.67 2.40
N ARG A 42 -6.04 10.94 2.59
CA ARG A 42 -5.17 11.95 3.20
C ARG A 42 -4.82 11.56 4.65
N ALA A 43 -5.80 11.11 5.43
CA ALA A 43 -5.59 10.63 6.80
C ALA A 43 -4.63 9.41 6.85
N ALA A 44 -4.69 8.52 5.86
CA ALA A 44 -3.76 7.39 5.73
C ALA A 44 -2.32 7.89 5.52
N GLY A 45 -2.12 8.89 4.66
CA GLY A 45 -0.82 9.54 4.47
C GLY A 45 -0.25 10.13 5.75
N SER A 46 -1.07 10.90 6.47
CA SER A 46 -0.67 11.47 7.76
C SER A 46 -0.35 10.39 8.80
N TRP A 47 -1.10 9.29 8.83
CA TRP A 47 -0.80 8.14 9.70
C TRP A 47 0.56 7.53 9.35
N LEU A 48 0.84 7.25 8.08
CA LEU A 48 2.14 6.70 7.65
C LEU A 48 3.30 7.59 8.07
N ALA A 49 3.15 8.91 7.88
CA ALA A 49 4.18 9.88 8.22
C ALA A 49 4.48 9.91 9.73
N ARG A 50 3.45 9.87 10.58
CA ARG A 50 3.61 9.82 12.05
C ARG A 50 4.26 8.53 12.55
N HIS A 51 4.13 7.44 11.81
CA HIS A 51 4.71 6.14 12.16
C HIS A 51 6.07 5.89 11.47
N GLY A 52 6.63 6.89 10.77
CA GLY A 52 7.92 6.76 10.08
C GLY A 52 7.90 5.79 8.89
N LEU A 53 6.71 5.55 8.31
CA LEU A 53 6.49 4.62 7.20
C LEU A 53 6.48 5.36 5.86
N LEU A 54 7.50 6.19 5.63
CA LEU A 54 7.67 6.89 4.36
C LEU A 54 8.13 5.88 3.29
N PRO A 55 7.39 5.71 2.17
CA PRO A 55 7.79 4.76 1.14
C PRO A 55 9.03 5.26 0.38
N ASP A 56 9.90 4.34 0.00
CA ASP A 56 10.93 4.55 -1.02
C ASP A 56 10.37 4.29 -2.42
N VAL A 57 9.47 3.30 -2.51
CA VAL A 57 8.81 2.89 -3.74
C VAL A 57 7.31 2.78 -3.52
N VAL A 58 6.54 3.34 -4.45
CA VAL A 58 5.09 3.17 -4.52
C VAL A 58 4.74 2.38 -5.77
N LEU A 59 4.14 1.21 -5.58
CA LEU A 59 3.48 0.45 -6.64
C LEU A 59 1.99 0.76 -6.57
N CYS A 60 1.43 1.37 -7.60
CA CYS A 60 0.04 1.80 -7.60
C CYS A 60 -0.67 1.24 -8.82
N SER A 61 -1.81 0.57 -8.62
CA SER A 61 -2.64 0.18 -9.76
C SER A 61 -2.98 1.37 -10.65
N ALA A 62 -3.06 1.14 -11.96
CA ALA A 62 -3.33 2.20 -12.94
C ALA A 62 -4.74 2.80 -12.86
N ALA A 63 -5.68 2.23 -12.10
CA ALA A 63 -7.04 2.76 -11.97
C ALA A 63 -7.10 4.18 -11.37
N VAL A 64 -8.10 4.96 -11.77
CA VAL A 64 -8.25 6.36 -11.33
C VAL A 64 -8.37 6.45 -9.81
N ARG A 65 -9.19 5.60 -9.17
CA ARG A 65 -9.33 5.57 -7.70
C ARG A 65 -8.04 5.25 -6.95
N THR A 66 -7.15 4.40 -7.47
CA THR A 66 -5.87 4.07 -6.81
C THR A 66 -4.87 5.21 -6.98
N ARG A 67 -4.81 5.82 -8.17
CA ARG A 67 -4.00 7.02 -8.42
C ARG A 67 -4.43 8.20 -7.54
N GLN A 68 -5.73 8.42 -7.42
CA GLN A 68 -6.28 9.45 -6.53
C GLN A 68 -6.04 9.12 -5.05
N THR A 69 -6.13 7.85 -4.66
CA THR A 69 -5.77 7.43 -3.28
C THR A 69 -4.32 7.78 -3.00
N TRP A 70 -3.39 7.42 -3.90
CA TRP A 70 -1.98 7.78 -3.76
C TRP A 70 -1.75 9.29 -3.70
N HIS A 71 -2.42 10.08 -4.54
CA HIS A 71 -2.29 11.54 -4.52
C HIS A 71 -2.66 12.15 -3.16
N GLU A 72 -3.77 11.70 -2.55
CA GLU A 72 -4.19 12.20 -1.24
C GLU A 72 -3.27 11.68 -0.12
N VAL A 73 -2.84 10.41 -0.20
CA VAL A 73 -1.81 9.84 0.70
C VAL A 73 -0.54 10.70 0.66
N GLN A 74 -0.04 11.02 -0.54
CA GLN A 74 1.14 11.86 -0.72
C GLN A 74 0.93 13.24 -0.08
N THR A 75 -0.28 13.82 -0.19
CA THR A 75 -0.57 15.09 0.48
C THR A 75 -0.58 14.96 2.01
N GLY A 76 -1.06 13.85 2.55
CA GLY A 76 -1.00 13.57 3.99
C GLY A 76 0.43 13.34 4.49
N LEU A 77 1.29 12.72 3.66
CA LEU A 77 2.71 12.51 3.97
C LEU A 77 3.47 13.84 4.13
N THR A 78 3.16 14.85 3.31
CA THR A 78 3.89 16.13 3.22
C THR A 78 3.17 17.31 3.88
N GLY A 79 2.06 17.08 4.58
CA GLY A 79 1.28 18.13 5.26
C GLY A 79 2.10 18.89 6.31
N SER A 80 1.64 20.10 6.69
CA SER A 80 2.29 20.87 7.75
C SER A 80 2.09 20.20 9.13
N PRO A 81 3.10 20.18 10.01
CA PRO A 81 2.94 19.73 11.40
C PRO A 81 1.86 20.55 12.13
N PRO A 82 1.12 19.97 13.10
CA PRO A 82 1.37 18.69 13.77
C PRO A 82 0.79 17.46 13.03
N GLU A 83 0.16 17.65 11.87
CA GLU A 83 -0.62 16.60 11.18
C GLU A 83 0.17 15.84 10.11
N GLY A 84 1.22 16.46 9.53
CA GLY A 84 2.16 15.79 8.62
C GLY A 84 3.47 15.37 9.30
N GLY A 85 4.07 14.29 8.80
CA GLY A 85 5.38 13.81 9.26
C GLY A 85 6.55 14.50 8.55
N PRO A 86 7.80 14.12 8.83
CA PRO A 86 8.97 14.76 8.24
C PRO A 86 8.95 14.62 6.71
N ALA A 87 9.34 15.69 6.00
CA ALA A 87 9.54 15.65 4.56
C ALA A 87 10.73 14.73 4.24
N GLY A 88 10.45 13.48 3.90
CA GLY A 88 11.42 12.55 3.31
C GLY A 88 11.64 12.81 1.81
N PRO A 89 12.60 12.12 1.18
CA PRO A 89 12.74 12.15 -0.27
C PRO A 89 11.44 11.64 -0.94
N ALA A 90 11.14 12.16 -2.13
CA ALA A 90 9.99 11.68 -2.89
C ALA A 90 10.21 10.23 -3.33
N PRO A 91 9.21 9.33 -3.16
CA PRO A 91 9.35 7.94 -3.60
C PRO A 91 9.43 7.82 -5.12
N VAL A 92 10.02 6.73 -5.58
CA VAL A 92 9.83 6.27 -6.96
C VAL A 92 8.41 5.71 -7.09
N VAL A 93 7.59 6.31 -7.95
CA VAL A 93 6.20 5.87 -8.18
C VAL A 93 6.10 5.11 -9.50
N ARG A 94 5.57 3.89 -9.45
CA ARG A 94 5.26 3.07 -10.61
C ARG A 94 3.76 2.82 -10.68
N TYR A 95 3.15 3.17 -11.81
CA TYR A 95 1.76 2.86 -12.09
C TYR A 95 1.68 1.55 -12.85
N GLU A 96 1.19 0.50 -12.19
CA GLU A 96 1.20 -0.87 -12.66
C GLU A 96 -0.19 -1.28 -13.16
N PRO A 97 -0.41 -1.43 -14.49
CA PRO A 97 -1.67 -1.93 -15.02
C PRO A 97 -2.00 -3.33 -14.48
N GLN A 98 -0.97 -4.17 -14.29
CA GLN A 98 -1.08 -5.53 -13.76
C GLN A 98 -1.58 -5.58 -12.31
N ALA A 99 -1.54 -4.47 -11.56
CA ALA A 99 -2.08 -4.41 -10.21
C ALA A 99 -3.60 -4.14 -10.18
N TYR A 100 -4.25 -3.91 -11.32
CA TYR A 100 -5.70 -3.79 -11.43
C TYR A 100 -6.36 -5.18 -11.47
N GLU A 101 -7.27 -5.46 -10.53
CA GLU A 101 -7.94 -6.78 -10.40
C GLU A 101 -6.99 -7.98 -10.27
N ALA A 102 -5.75 -7.72 -9.83
CA ALA A 102 -4.67 -8.68 -9.74
C ALA A 102 -4.95 -9.81 -8.74
N GLN A 103 -4.46 -11.00 -9.06
CA GLN A 103 -4.33 -12.11 -8.14
C GLN A 103 -3.13 -11.90 -7.20
N PRO A 104 -3.11 -12.54 -6.01
CA PRO A 104 -2.04 -12.35 -5.03
C PRO A 104 -0.64 -12.70 -5.56
N ASP A 105 -0.51 -13.67 -6.45
CA ASP A 105 0.75 -14.07 -7.09
C ASP A 105 1.26 -13.02 -8.09
N GLU A 106 0.38 -12.34 -8.81
CA GLU A 106 0.73 -11.22 -9.69
C GLU A 106 1.25 -10.03 -8.88
N LEU A 107 0.57 -9.69 -7.78
CA LEU A 107 1.04 -8.65 -6.86
C LEU A 107 2.38 -9.02 -6.20
N LEU A 108 2.55 -10.29 -5.83
CA LEU A 108 3.80 -10.80 -5.27
C LEU A 108 4.96 -10.69 -6.28
N ALA A 109 4.71 -10.97 -7.55
CA ALA A 109 5.70 -10.82 -8.62
C ALA A 109 6.14 -9.36 -8.81
N LEU A 110 5.19 -8.41 -8.78
CA LEU A 110 5.50 -6.98 -8.83
C LEU A 110 6.40 -6.55 -7.67
N LEU A 111 6.09 -7.00 -6.45
CA LEU A 111 6.86 -6.67 -5.25
C LEU A 111 8.29 -7.23 -5.30
N ARG A 112 8.46 -8.46 -5.79
CA ARG A 112 9.78 -9.08 -5.99
C ARG A 112 10.63 -8.39 -7.06
N GLY A 113 10.01 -7.65 -7.97
CA GLY A 113 10.68 -6.88 -9.03
C GLY A 113 11.13 -5.47 -8.61
N VAL A 114 10.97 -5.10 -7.33
CA VAL A 114 11.43 -3.82 -6.80
C VAL A 114 12.94 -3.87 -6.52
N ASP A 115 13.58 -2.70 -6.58
CA ASP A 115 15.00 -2.54 -6.28
C ASP A 115 15.33 -3.12 -4.88
N PRO A 116 16.35 -3.99 -4.74
CA PRO A 116 16.73 -4.59 -3.45
C PRO A 116 17.11 -3.57 -2.36
N GLY A 117 17.48 -2.34 -2.73
CA GLY A 117 17.82 -1.26 -1.82
C GLY A 117 16.62 -0.49 -1.25
N ALA A 118 15.40 -0.74 -1.72
CA ALA A 118 14.20 -0.12 -1.14
C ALA A 118 13.94 -0.68 0.27
N GLY A 119 13.86 0.19 1.28
CA GLY A 119 13.55 -0.20 2.65
C GLY A 119 12.04 -0.29 2.91
N THR A 120 11.25 0.59 2.28
CA THR A 120 9.78 0.62 2.42
C THR A 120 9.10 0.65 1.05
N ILE A 121 8.19 -0.31 0.82
CA ILE A 121 7.33 -0.36 -0.37
C ILE A 121 5.88 -0.11 0.07
N LEU A 122 5.19 0.81 -0.61
CA LEU A 122 3.73 0.97 -0.52
C LEU A 122 3.07 0.38 -1.77
N LEU A 123 2.17 -0.57 -1.59
CA LEU A 123 1.32 -1.12 -2.65
C LEU A 123 -0.11 -0.61 -2.51
N VAL A 124 -0.59 0.16 -3.49
CA VAL A 124 -1.97 0.66 -3.56
C VAL A 124 -2.76 -0.15 -4.60
N ALA A 125 -3.64 -1.03 -4.13
CA ALA A 125 -4.33 -2.00 -4.99
C ALA A 125 -5.78 -2.28 -4.56
N HIS A 126 -6.37 -3.34 -5.10
CA HIS A 126 -7.80 -3.67 -5.01
C HIS A 126 -8.03 -4.99 -4.29
N ASN A 127 -9.23 -5.11 -3.71
CA ASN A 127 -9.75 -6.41 -3.31
C ASN A 127 -10.28 -7.20 -4.51
N PRO A 128 -10.29 -8.55 -4.44
CA PRO A 128 -9.84 -9.34 -3.29
C PRO A 128 -8.31 -9.56 -3.25
N GLY A 129 -7.59 -9.30 -4.34
CA GLY A 129 -6.17 -9.60 -4.50
C GLY A 129 -5.27 -9.14 -3.36
N ILE A 130 -5.39 -7.89 -2.92
CA ILE A 130 -4.55 -7.35 -1.84
C ILE A 130 -4.84 -8.01 -0.48
N SER A 131 -6.09 -8.40 -0.22
CA SER A 131 -6.45 -9.13 1.01
C SER A 131 -5.87 -10.54 0.99
N PHE A 132 -5.96 -11.22 -0.15
CA PHE A 132 -5.37 -12.54 -0.33
C PHE A 132 -3.85 -12.51 -0.26
N LEU A 133 -3.20 -11.46 -0.77
CA LEU A 133 -1.77 -11.26 -0.61
C LEU A 133 -1.41 -11.11 0.87
N SER A 134 -2.11 -10.25 1.61
CA SER A 134 -1.87 -10.08 3.05
C SER A 134 -2.00 -11.42 3.80
N HIS A 135 -3.06 -12.19 3.53
CA HIS A 135 -3.25 -13.51 4.12
C HIS A 135 -2.18 -14.53 3.69
N LEU A 136 -1.71 -14.48 2.44
CA LEU A 136 -0.62 -15.34 1.97
C LEU A 136 0.67 -15.08 2.74
N LEU A 137 1.01 -13.81 2.95
CA LEU A 137 2.21 -13.37 3.67
C LEU A 137 2.15 -13.68 5.17
N ASP A 138 0.96 -13.59 5.78
CA ASP A 138 0.72 -13.94 7.19
C ASP A 138 -0.71 -14.50 7.37
N PRO A 139 -0.87 -15.84 7.32
CA PRO A 139 -2.18 -16.49 7.45
C PRO A 139 -2.81 -16.34 8.84
N THR A 140 -1.99 -16.09 9.87
CA THR A 140 -2.45 -16.00 11.26
C THR A 140 -2.85 -14.58 11.66
N GLY A 141 -2.22 -13.57 11.05
CA GLY A 141 -2.51 -12.17 11.27
C GLY A 141 -3.54 -11.57 10.32
N GLY A 142 -3.90 -12.28 9.23
CA GLY A 142 -4.85 -11.84 8.18
C GLY A 142 -6.24 -11.47 8.71
N ASP A 143 -6.87 -10.44 8.12
CA ASP A 143 -8.27 -10.09 8.43
C ASP A 143 -9.19 -11.10 7.71
N PRO A 144 -10.04 -11.86 8.43
CA PRO A 144 -10.91 -12.87 7.83
C PRO A 144 -11.97 -12.26 6.89
N ASP A 145 -12.35 -11.00 7.10
CA ASP A 145 -13.35 -10.29 6.29
C ASP A 145 -12.72 -9.52 5.12
N GLY A 146 -11.40 -9.51 5.04
CA GLY A 146 -10.61 -8.77 4.05
C GLY A 146 -10.53 -7.27 4.35
N LEU A 147 -9.65 -6.59 3.62
CA LEU A 147 -9.37 -5.17 3.83
C LEU A 147 -10.55 -4.30 3.40
N ARG A 148 -11.02 -3.39 4.25
CA ARG A 148 -12.00 -2.35 3.90
C ARG A 148 -11.33 -1.24 3.09
N THR A 149 -12.12 -0.36 2.46
CA THR A 149 -11.56 0.79 1.75
C THR A 149 -10.71 1.64 2.68
N CYS A 150 -9.51 2.00 2.22
CA CYS A 150 -8.50 2.71 3.01
C CYS A 150 -7.98 1.98 4.26
N ASP A 151 -8.15 0.65 4.32
CA ASP A 151 -7.40 -0.17 5.27
C ASP A 151 -5.95 -0.32 4.78
N LEU A 152 -5.03 -0.20 5.73
CA LEU A 152 -3.62 -0.43 5.55
C LEU A 152 -3.11 -1.53 6.50
N VAL A 153 -2.18 -2.33 5.99
CA VAL A 153 -1.53 -3.41 6.74
C VAL A 153 -0.03 -3.31 6.51
N VAL A 154 0.74 -3.34 7.59
CA VAL A 154 2.19 -3.28 7.56
C VAL A 154 2.75 -4.68 7.78
N HIS A 155 3.50 -5.18 6.82
CA HIS A 155 4.22 -6.44 6.86
C HIS A 155 5.73 -6.17 6.98
N ARG A 156 6.44 -7.01 7.74
CA ARG A 156 7.90 -6.92 7.91
C ARG A 156 8.59 -8.13 7.30
N LEU A 157 9.43 -7.90 6.31
CA LEU A 157 10.24 -8.93 5.66
C LEU A 157 11.65 -8.92 6.24
N ARG A 158 12.21 -10.11 6.49
CA ARG A 158 13.65 -10.28 6.73
C ARG A 158 14.30 -10.83 5.47
N GLY A 159 15.27 -10.10 4.94
CA GLY A 159 15.95 -10.43 3.69
C GLY A 159 15.48 -9.60 2.49
N PRO A 160 15.92 -9.96 1.27
CA PRO A 160 15.62 -9.22 0.05
C PRO A 160 14.16 -9.40 -0.38
N TRP A 161 13.61 -8.41 -1.10
CA TRP A 161 12.25 -8.48 -1.67
C TRP A 161 12.00 -9.71 -2.55
N LEU A 162 13.04 -10.26 -3.17
CA LEU A 162 12.96 -11.49 -3.96
C LEU A 162 12.46 -12.69 -3.14
N ASP A 163 12.76 -12.72 -1.84
CA ASP A 163 12.37 -13.80 -0.93
C ASP A 163 10.95 -13.63 -0.37
N LEU A 164 10.31 -12.47 -0.61
CA LEU A 164 8.93 -12.23 -0.18
C LEU A 164 8.03 -13.34 -0.73
N GLY A 165 7.24 -13.96 0.12
CA GLY A 165 6.42 -15.12 -0.22
C GLY A 165 5.55 -15.60 0.94
N PRO A 166 4.94 -16.78 0.81
CA PRO A 166 4.01 -17.27 1.83
C PRO A 166 4.67 -17.39 3.21
N ARG A 167 4.03 -16.82 4.25
CA ARG A 167 4.52 -16.84 5.65
C ARG A 167 5.90 -16.20 5.87
N THR A 168 6.36 -15.33 4.97
CA THR A 168 7.70 -14.70 5.07
C THR A 168 7.68 -13.30 5.68
N ALA A 169 6.51 -12.67 5.74
CA ALA A 169 6.38 -11.29 6.17
C ALA A 169 5.21 -11.14 7.17
N PRO A 170 5.45 -11.37 8.47
CA PRO A 170 4.42 -11.20 9.50
C PRO A 170 3.90 -9.76 9.55
N ILE A 171 2.66 -9.61 9.97
CA ILE A 171 2.02 -8.31 10.17
C ILE A 171 2.56 -7.67 11.45
N SER A 172 3.02 -6.42 11.36
CA SER A 172 3.40 -5.63 12.54
C SER A 172 2.28 -4.68 12.98
N ASP A 173 1.55 -4.09 12.03
CA ASP A 173 0.57 -3.05 12.30
C ASP A 173 -0.61 -3.09 11.31
N ARG A 174 -1.74 -2.53 11.75
CA ARG A 174 -2.95 -2.35 10.94
C ARG A 174 -3.59 -1.01 11.27
N HIS A 175 -4.18 -0.37 10.27
CA HIS A 175 -4.97 0.83 10.48
C HIS A 175 -6.08 0.95 9.44
N THR A 176 -7.20 1.53 9.86
CA THR A 176 -8.29 1.92 8.96
C THR A 176 -8.36 3.43 9.00
N ALA A 177 -7.86 4.09 7.95
CA ALA A 177 -7.79 5.54 7.94
C ALA A 177 -9.18 6.15 7.75
N ARG A 178 -9.52 7.11 8.61
CA ARG A 178 -10.77 7.88 8.55
C ARG A 178 -10.44 9.35 8.77
N GLY A 179 -10.82 10.18 7.81
CA GLY A 179 -10.61 11.63 7.81
C GLY A 179 -11.87 12.43 8.12
#